data_AF-A0A0S8C651-F1
#
_entry.id   AF-A0A0S8C651-F1
#
_cell.length_a   1.000
_cell.length_b   1.000
_cell.length_c   1.000
_cell.angle_alpha   90.00
_cell.angle_beta   90.00
_cell.angle_gamma   90.00
#
_symmetry.space_group_name_H-M   'P 1'
#
loop_
_entity.id
_entity.type
_entity.pdbx_description
1 polymer ?
#
loop_
_entity_poly.entity_id
_entity_poly.type
_entity_poly.pdbx_seq_one_letter_code
_entity_poly.pdbx_strand_id
1 'polypeptide(L)'
;MCALVYFERNTDVYGWWIGARDSEYLSAYFKLEHFFSSKPTRFYASEGSDLYGGWKHLYSARDTELDKPVTVDDAVSHELERVQGMFVAEWLFFESDPDIAAERAAYDRYNMPLGQVNVRAQRLNKLDKHHAVWLFRSHDLQADVLEYLQRFWPIDYRTT
;
A
#
# COMPACT_ATOMS: atom_id res chain seq x y z
N MET A 1 9.36 6.78 -1.09
CA MET A 1 7.98 7.01 -0.61
C MET A 1 7.24 5.68 -0.55
N CYS A 2 6.36 5.48 0.44
CA CYS A 2 5.43 4.36 0.50
C CYS A 2 4.02 4.83 0.90
N ALA A 3 3.02 4.06 0.52
CA ALA A 3 1.63 4.24 0.92
C ALA A 3 0.93 2.91 1.10
N LEU A 4 -0.08 2.91 1.96
CA LEU A 4 -0.91 1.77 2.31
C LEU A 4 -2.34 2.26 2.46
N VAL A 5 -3.28 1.53 1.86
CA VAL A 5 -4.71 1.68 2.12
C VAL A 5 -5.32 0.30 2.32
N TYR A 6 -6.25 0.18 3.26
CA TYR A 6 -6.94 -1.07 3.50
C TYR A 6 -8.37 -0.81 3.99
N PHE A 7 -9.18 -1.87 3.94
CA PHE A 7 -10.49 -1.95 4.56
C PHE A 7 -10.66 -3.30 5.25
N GLU A 8 -11.66 -3.39 6.10
CA GLU A 8 -11.98 -4.57 6.90
C GLU A 8 -13.25 -5.21 6.36
N ARG A 9 -13.27 -6.54 6.26
CA ARG A 9 -14.48 -7.30 5.89
C ARG A 9 -14.54 -8.56 6.74
N ASN A 10 -15.51 -8.61 7.65
CA ASN A 10 -15.65 -9.65 8.68
C ASN A 10 -14.40 -9.69 9.60
N THR A 11 -13.68 -10.81 9.63
CA THR A 11 -12.46 -10.99 10.41
C THR A 11 -11.17 -10.69 9.63
N ASP A 12 -11.29 -10.31 8.37
CA ASP A 12 -10.17 -10.23 7.44
C ASP A 12 -9.89 -8.77 7.09
N VAL A 13 -8.63 -8.47 6.77
CA VAL A 13 -8.19 -7.17 6.26
C VAL A 13 -7.79 -7.33 4.80
N TYR A 14 -8.22 -6.40 3.95
CA TYR A 14 -7.86 -6.35 2.53
C TYR A 14 -7.31 -4.99 2.19
N GLY A 15 -6.30 -4.92 1.33
CA GLY A 15 -5.78 -3.62 0.95
C GLY A 15 -4.78 -3.65 -0.18
N TRP A 16 -4.13 -2.52 -0.37
CA TRP A 16 -3.12 -2.28 -1.37
C TRP A 16 -1.99 -1.44 -0.78
N TRP A 17 -0.75 -1.77 -1.16
CA TRP A 17 0.40 -0.91 -0.89
C TRP A 17 1.16 -0.60 -2.16
N ILE A 18 1.88 0.51 -2.10
CA ILE A 18 2.92 0.87 -3.05
C ILE A 18 4.10 1.42 -2.29
N GLY A 19 5.31 1.12 -2.74
CA GLY A 19 6.50 1.69 -2.14
C GLY A 19 7.75 1.47 -2.95
N ALA A 20 8.68 2.39 -2.79
CA ALA A 20 10.01 2.24 -3.36
C ALA A 20 10.79 1.12 -2.65
N ARG A 21 11.46 0.30 -3.44
CA ARG A 21 12.51 -0.63 -3.02
C ARG A 21 13.63 -0.52 -4.05
N ASP A 22 14.85 -0.22 -3.58
CA ASP A 22 15.96 0.12 -4.45
C ASP A 22 15.58 1.23 -5.46
N SER A 23 15.70 0.95 -6.77
CA SER A 23 15.35 1.85 -7.87
C SER A 23 13.95 1.65 -8.46
N GLU A 24 13.15 0.74 -7.88
CA GLU A 24 11.84 0.36 -8.41
C GLU A 24 10.72 0.64 -7.42
N TYR A 25 9.51 0.84 -7.93
CA TYR A 25 8.31 0.88 -7.11
C TYR A 25 7.57 -0.44 -7.20
N LEU A 26 7.45 -1.10 -6.04
CA LEU A 26 6.66 -2.31 -5.89
C LEU A 26 5.27 -1.94 -5.41
N SER A 27 4.26 -2.60 -5.95
CA SER A 27 2.89 -2.52 -5.46
C SER A 27 2.29 -3.90 -5.38
N ALA A 28 1.38 -4.11 -4.45
CA ALA A 28 0.56 -5.32 -4.42
C ALA A 28 -0.72 -5.12 -3.64
N TYR A 29 -1.71 -5.95 -3.97
CA TYR A 29 -2.87 -6.17 -3.12
C TYR A 29 -2.56 -7.24 -2.07
N PHE A 30 -3.23 -7.17 -0.92
CA PHE A 30 -3.13 -8.18 0.12
C PHE A 30 -4.47 -8.57 0.72
N LYS A 31 -4.41 -9.73 1.37
CA LYS A 31 -5.38 -10.18 2.37
C LYS A 31 -4.64 -10.63 3.63
N LEU A 32 -5.02 -10.10 4.79
CA LEU A 32 -4.76 -10.71 6.09
C LEU A 32 -6.00 -11.49 6.50
N GLU A 33 -6.00 -12.78 6.16
CA GLU A 33 -7.07 -13.68 6.53
C GLU A 33 -7.03 -13.93 8.04
N HIS A 34 -8.20 -13.90 8.68
CA HIS A 34 -8.37 -14.21 10.10
C HIS A 34 -7.68 -13.23 11.07
N PHE A 35 -7.35 -12.02 10.62
CA PHE A 35 -6.64 -11.02 11.41
C PHE A 35 -7.34 -10.68 12.73
N PHE A 36 -8.66 -10.43 12.70
CA PHE A 36 -9.45 -10.12 13.90
C PHE A 36 -10.13 -11.36 14.49
N SER A 37 -9.45 -12.51 14.47
CA SER A 37 -9.98 -13.76 14.99
C SER A 37 -8.97 -14.49 15.89
N SER A 38 -9.40 -15.57 16.53
CA SER A 38 -8.52 -16.45 17.31
C SER A 38 -7.71 -17.43 16.45
N LYS A 39 -7.94 -17.48 15.13
CA LYS A 39 -7.18 -18.35 14.23
C LYS A 39 -5.87 -17.68 13.83
N PRO A 40 -4.83 -18.47 13.47
CA PRO A 40 -3.60 -17.91 12.92
C PRO A 40 -3.87 -17.06 11.68
N THR A 41 -3.29 -15.86 11.65
CA THR A 41 -3.39 -14.96 10.50
C THR A 41 -2.63 -15.52 9.30
N ARG A 42 -3.25 -15.47 8.12
CA ARG A 42 -2.59 -15.85 6.86
C ARG A 42 -2.45 -14.63 5.97
N PHE A 43 -1.21 -14.31 5.61
CA PHE A 43 -0.89 -13.11 4.83
C PHE A 43 -0.70 -13.46 3.36
N TYR A 44 -1.73 -13.20 2.57
CA TYR A 44 -1.69 -13.35 1.13
C TYR A 44 -1.34 -12.05 0.41
N ALA A 45 -0.70 -12.16 -0.75
CA ALA A 45 -0.47 -11.04 -1.66
C ALA A 45 -0.61 -11.45 -3.14
N SER A 46 -1.02 -10.50 -3.96
CA SER A 46 -0.95 -10.62 -5.42
C SER A 46 0.48 -10.40 -5.93
N GLU A 47 0.73 -10.80 -7.17
CA GLU A 47 1.92 -10.35 -7.91
C GLU A 47 1.62 -8.99 -8.53
N GLY A 48 2.34 -7.95 -8.13
CA GLY A 48 1.99 -6.60 -8.58
C GLY A 48 0.56 -6.22 -8.17
N SER A 49 -0.04 -5.30 -8.92
CA SER A 49 -1.45 -4.93 -8.76
C SER A 49 -2.39 -5.80 -9.63
N ASP A 50 -2.08 -7.09 -9.83
CA ASP A 50 -2.92 -8.04 -10.60
C ASP A 50 -3.82 -8.90 -9.69
N LEU A 51 -5.10 -8.52 -9.57
CA LEU A 51 -6.11 -9.29 -8.83
C LEU A 51 -6.65 -10.48 -9.62
N TYR A 52 -6.65 -10.41 -10.96
CA TYR A 52 -7.15 -11.48 -11.83
C TYR A 52 -6.23 -12.71 -11.79
N GLY A 53 -4.92 -12.48 -11.58
CA GLY A 53 -3.94 -13.52 -11.29
C GLY A 53 -4.11 -14.22 -9.94
N GLY A 54 -4.97 -13.71 -9.06
CA GLY A 54 -5.20 -14.25 -7.73
C GLY A 54 -4.14 -13.89 -6.70
N TRP A 55 -4.31 -14.39 -5.48
CA TRP A 55 -3.26 -14.41 -4.47
C TRP A 55 -2.18 -15.40 -4.87
N LYS A 56 -0.96 -14.92 -5.11
CA LYS A 56 0.20 -15.72 -5.54
C LYS A 56 1.20 -15.98 -4.43
N HIS A 57 1.22 -15.12 -3.41
CA HIS A 57 2.13 -15.25 -2.29
C HIS A 57 1.38 -15.49 -0.98
N LEU A 58 2.00 -16.24 -0.07
CA LEU A 58 1.61 -16.46 1.32
C LEU A 58 2.81 -16.20 2.25
N TYR A 59 3.01 -14.95 2.65
CA TYR A 59 4.16 -14.51 3.44
C TYR A 59 4.24 -15.11 4.85
N SER A 60 3.12 -15.60 5.38
CA SER A 60 3.09 -16.28 6.68
C SER A 60 3.51 -17.76 6.61
N ALA A 61 3.79 -18.30 5.42
CA ALA A 61 4.27 -19.66 5.23
C ALA A 61 5.79 -19.71 5.05
N ARG A 62 6.37 -20.91 5.21
CA ARG A 62 7.83 -21.12 5.03
C ARG A 62 8.24 -20.93 3.57
N ASP A 63 7.44 -21.45 2.65
CA ASP A 63 7.52 -21.13 1.23
C ASP A 63 6.50 -20.02 0.95
N THR A 64 6.99 -18.92 0.40
CA THR A 64 6.17 -17.73 0.18
C THR A 64 5.38 -17.83 -1.11
N GLU A 65 5.84 -18.56 -2.10
CA GLU A 65 5.10 -18.72 -3.36
C GLU A 65 4.09 -19.85 -3.25
N LEU A 66 2.88 -19.63 -3.76
CA LEU A 66 1.85 -20.65 -3.79
C LEU A 66 1.98 -21.48 -5.06
N ASP A 67 2.00 -22.82 -4.94
CA ASP A 67 1.98 -23.75 -6.07
C ASP A 67 0.82 -23.47 -7.05
N LYS A 68 -0.30 -22.98 -6.51
CA LYS A 68 -1.47 -22.55 -7.28
C LYS A 68 -2.03 -21.25 -6.69
N PRO A 69 -2.29 -20.22 -7.52
CA PRO A 69 -2.92 -19.00 -7.04
C PRO A 69 -4.30 -19.26 -6.44
N VAL A 70 -4.63 -18.52 -5.39
CA VAL A 70 -5.97 -18.53 -4.78
C VAL A 70 -6.78 -17.39 -5.39
N THR A 71 -7.91 -17.71 -6.01
CA THR A 71 -8.79 -16.72 -6.64
C THR A 71 -9.28 -15.67 -5.62
N VAL A 72 -9.30 -14.41 -6.04
CA VAL A 72 -9.91 -13.33 -5.26
C VAL A 72 -11.42 -13.30 -5.53
N ASP A 73 -12.23 -13.20 -4.48
CA ASP A 73 -13.68 -13.02 -4.61
C ASP A 73 -14.01 -11.74 -5.41
N ASP A 74 -14.93 -11.81 -6.37
CA ASP A 74 -15.24 -10.69 -7.28
C ASP A 74 -15.65 -9.42 -6.52
N ALA A 75 -16.45 -9.56 -5.46
CA ALA A 75 -16.85 -8.41 -4.66
C ALA A 75 -15.68 -7.81 -3.88
N VAL A 76 -14.72 -8.63 -3.42
CA VAL A 76 -13.46 -8.13 -2.85
C VAL A 76 -12.62 -7.44 -3.92
N SER A 77 -12.52 -8.02 -5.11
CA SER A 77 -11.71 -7.48 -6.20
C SER A 77 -12.16 -6.07 -6.58
N HIS A 78 -13.46 -5.91 -6.84
CA HIS A 78 -14.03 -4.60 -7.18
C HIS A 78 -13.86 -3.57 -6.06
N GLU A 79 -14.00 -3.98 -4.80
CA GLU A 79 -13.80 -3.08 -3.68
C GLU A 79 -12.33 -2.65 -3.52
N LEU A 80 -11.38 -3.59 -3.72
CA LEU A 80 -9.96 -3.29 -3.73
C LEU A 80 -9.59 -2.29 -4.83
N GLU A 81 -10.06 -2.51 -6.06
CA GLU A 81 -9.85 -1.57 -7.17
C GLU A 81 -10.43 -0.19 -6.88
N ARG A 82 -11.66 -0.15 -6.34
CA ARG A 82 -12.34 1.09 -5.98
C ARG A 82 -11.56 1.87 -4.93
N VAL A 83 -11.14 1.21 -3.84
CA VAL A 83 -10.40 1.84 -2.74
C VAL A 83 -9.02 2.30 -3.20
N GLN A 84 -8.30 1.47 -3.98
CA GLN A 84 -7.03 1.84 -4.59
C GLN A 84 -7.19 3.08 -5.47
N GLY A 85 -8.16 3.07 -6.40
CA GLY A 85 -8.38 4.16 -7.34
C GLY A 85 -8.73 5.47 -6.64
N MET A 86 -9.58 5.43 -5.61
CA MET A 86 -9.89 6.61 -4.79
C MET A 86 -8.65 7.14 -4.06
N PHE A 87 -7.89 6.24 -3.42
CA PHE A 87 -6.69 6.64 -2.70
C PHE A 87 -5.64 7.25 -3.62
N VAL A 88 -5.38 6.62 -4.77
CA VAL A 88 -4.47 7.12 -5.79
C VAL A 88 -4.91 8.50 -6.29
N ALA A 89 -6.19 8.66 -6.67
CA ALA A 89 -6.70 9.92 -7.16
C ALA A 89 -6.58 11.05 -6.12
N GLU A 90 -6.81 10.75 -4.84
CA GLU A 90 -6.81 11.75 -3.79
C GLU A 90 -5.40 12.09 -3.27
N TRP A 91 -4.52 11.11 -3.17
CA TRP A 91 -3.25 11.22 -2.45
C TRP A 91 -2.02 11.18 -3.32
N LEU A 92 -2.06 10.49 -4.47
CA LEU A 92 -0.86 10.19 -5.24
C LEU A 92 -0.85 10.88 -6.60
N PHE A 93 0.35 11.12 -7.11
CA PHE A 93 0.58 11.39 -8.52
C PHE A 93 1.84 10.67 -8.99
N PHE A 94 1.88 10.37 -10.28
CA PHE A 94 2.96 9.65 -10.94
C PHE A 94 3.69 10.55 -11.92
N GLU A 95 4.94 10.20 -12.23
CA GLU A 95 5.73 10.93 -13.22
C GLU A 95 5.05 11.02 -14.60
N SER A 96 4.30 9.97 -14.96
CA SER A 96 3.56 9.85 -16.22
C SER A 96 2.22 10.58 -16.25
N ASP A 97 1.79 11.21 -15.14
CA ASP A 97 0.48 11.86 -15.09
C ASP A 97 0.46 13.11 -16.00
N PRO A 98 -0.63 13.33 -16.76
CA PRO A 98 -0.71 14.43 -17.72
C PRO A 98 -0.60 15.82 -17.04
N ASP A 99 -1.09 15.94 -15.80
CA ASP A 99 -1.14 17.20 -15.05
C ASP A 99 0.08 17.41 -14.13
N ILE A 100 1.18 16.66 -14.32
CA ILE A 100 2.34 16.71 -13.42
C ILE A 100 3.03 18.08 -13.35
N ALA A 101 2.89 18.94 -14.37
CA ALA A 101 3.58 20.24 -14.40
C ALA A 101 3.22 21.12 -13.18
N ALA A 102 1.95 21.10 -12.77
CA ALA A 102 1.48 21.84 -11.60
C ALA A 102 2.03 21.25 -10.29
N GLU A 103 2.10 19.92 -10.18
CA GLU A 103 2.66 19.22 -9.03
C GLU A 103 4.18 19.47 -8.91
N ARG A 104 4.92 19.42 -10.03
CA ARG A 104 6.35 19.77 -10.11
C ARG A 104 6.64 21.16 -9.56
N ALA A 105 5.95 22.17 -10.07
CA ALA A 105 6.11 23.55 -9.61
C ALA A 105 5.74 23.73 -8.12
N ALA A 106 4.81 22.93 -7.60
CA ALA A 106 4.51 22.93 -6.17
C ALA A 106 5.63 22.29 -5.35
N TYR A 107 6.19 21.17 -5.78
CA TYR A 107 7.31 20.49 -5.12
C TYR A 107 8.58 21.34 -5.09
N ASP A 108 8.89 22.05 -6.17
CA ASP A 108 10.02 22.98 -6.23
C ASP A 108 9.90 24.09 -5.17
N ARG A 109 8.68 24.62 -4.96
CA ARG A 109 8.42 25.62 -3.90
C ARG A 109 8.63 25.07 -2.49
N TYR A 110 8.45 23.78 -2.29
CA TYR A 110 8.73 23.09 -1.02
C TYR A 110 10.16 22.53 -0.93
N ASN A 111 10.98 22.73 -1.98
CA ASN A 111 12.31 22.13 -2.11
C ASN A 111 12.30 20.62 -1.88
N MET A 112 11.28 19.94 -2.41
CA MET A 112 11.10 18.50 -2.23
C MET A 112 11.54 17.73 -3.47
N PRO A 113 12.27 16.61 -3.30
CA PRO A 113 12.62 15.75 -4.41
C PRO A 113 11.37 15.06 -4.97
N LEU A 114 11.36 14.82 -6.27
CA LEU A 114 10.36 14.00 -6.94
C LEU A 114 10.91 12.59 -7.15
N GLY A 115 10.08 11.59 -6.84
CA GLY A 115 10.26 10.20 -7.23
C GLY A 115 9.32 9.79 -8.36
N GLN A 116 9.27 8.49 -8.66
CA GLN A 116 8.31 7.95 -9.63
C GLN A 116 6.86 8.03 -9.12
N VAL A 117 6.68 7.92 -7.80
CA VAL A 117 5.39 8.09 -7.10
C VAL A 117 5.56 9.08 -5.96
N ASN A 118 4.67 10.06 -5.90
CA ASN A 118 4.73 11.20 -4.99
C ASN A 118 3.37 11.45 -4.34
N VAL A 119 3.38 12.20 -3.23
CA VAL A 119 2.14 12.65 -2.57
C VAL A 119 1.68 13.96 -3.21
N ARG A 120 0.42 14.08 -3.61
CA ARG A 120 -0.13 15.33 -4.17
C ARG A 120 0.21 16.53 -3.30
N ALA A 121 0.62 17.63 -3.91
CA ALA A 121 1.11 18.81 -3.19
C ALA A 121 0.07 19.36 -2.20
N GLN A 122 -1.22 19.27 -2.54
CA GLN A 122 -2.34 19.67 -1.69
C GLN A 122 -2.45 18.86 -0.39
N ARG A 123 -1.81 17.67 -0.33
CA ARG A 123 -1.80 16.78 0.83
C ARG A 123 -0.52 16.86 1.66
N LEU A 124 0.52 17.57 1.18
CA LEU A 124 1.78 17.72 1.92
C LEU A 124 1.64 18.43 3.27
N ASN A 125 0.58 19.23 3.44
CA ASN A 125 0.26 19.88 4.72
C ASN A 125 -0.42 18.94 5.73
N LYS A 126 -0.88 17.75 5.29
CA LYS A 126 -1.45 16.72 6.17
C LYS A 126 -0.38 15.82 6.77
N LEU A 127 0.82 15.81 6.20
CA LEU A 127 1.92 15.00 6.69
C LEU A 127 2.52 15.63 7.95
N ASP A 128 2.76 14.79 8.96
CA ASP A 128 3.60 15.13 10.11
C ASP A 128 5.05 15.25 9.65
N LYS A 129 5.67 16.39 9.96
CA LYS A 129 7.02 16.79 9.52
C LYS A 129 8.03 16.80 10.67
N HIS A 130 7.64 16.36 11.87
CA HIS A 130 8.52 16.32 13.04
C HIS A 130 9.58 15.21 12.95
N HIS A 131 9.41 14.27 12.01
CA HIS A 131 10.33 13.16 11.77
C HIS A 131 11.05 13.31 10.42
N ALA A 132 12.21 12.64 10.31
CA ALA A 132 12.99 12.61 9.07
C ALA A 132 12.18 12.02 7.89
N VAL A 133 11.24 11.11 8.20
CA VAL A 133 10.24 10.62 7.26
C VAL A 133 8.93 11.33 7.55
N TRP A 134 8.37 11.99 6.55
CA TRP A 134 7.06 12.63 6.67
C TRP A 134 5.97 11.56 6.65
N LEU A 135 5.08 11.58 7.64
CA LEU A 135 4.13 10.50 7.87
C LEU A 135 2.70 11.04 7.94
N PHE A 136 1.75 10.27 7.40
CA PHE A 136 0.34 10.47 7.66
C PHE A 136 -0.29 9.14 8.03
N ARG A 137 -1.12 9.16 9.06
CA ARG A 137 -1.94 8.04 9.50
C ARG A 137 -3.36 8.56 9.63
N SER A 138 -4.32 7.89 9.01
CA SER A 138 -5.72 8.17 9.27
C SER A 138 -6.04 7.87 10.74
N HIS A 139 -7.06 8.53 11.27
CA HIS A 139 -7.53 8.29 12.63
C HIS A 139 -7.93 6.81 12.85
N ASP A 140 -8.49 6.19 11.81
CA ASP A 140 -9.00 4.82 11.87
C ASP A 140 -7.93 3.76 11.54
N LEU A 141 -6.67 4.17 11.36
CA LEU A 141 -5.58 3.23 11.15
C LEU A 141 -5.31 2.43 12.42
N GLN A 142 -5.52 1.12 12.35
CA GLN A 142 -5.23 0.22 13.45
C GLN A 142 -3.73 -0.09 13.52
N ALA A 143 -3.11 0.22 14.67
CA ALA A 143 -1.68 0.00 14.88
C ALA A 143 -1.27 -1.46 14.67
N ASP A 144 -2.09 -2.40 15.15
CA ASP A 144 -1.81 -3.84 15.06
C ASP A 144 -1.70 -4.33 13.60
N VAL A 145 -2.53 -3.80 12.70
CA VAL A 145 -2.47 -4.13 11.25
C VAL A 145 -1.15 -3.66 10.68
N LEU A 146 -0.75 -2.43 10.99
CA LEU A 146 0.51 -1.85 10.53
C LEU A 146 1.71 -2.64 11.06
N GLU A 147 1.74 -2.93 12.36
CA GLU A 147 2.80 -3.71 12.99
C GLU A 147 2.92 -5.12 12.40
N TYR A 148 1.80 -5.77 12.10
CA TYR A 148 1.79 -7.08 11.47
C TYR A 148 2.37 -7.01 10.06
N LEU A 149 1.90 -6.06 9.23
CA LEU A 149 2.40 -5.87 7.87
C LEU A 149 3.91 -5.61 7.86
N GLN A 150 4.42 -4.77 8.77
CA GLN A 150 5.84 -4.43 8.87
C GLN A 150 6.77 -5.63 9.10
N ARG A 151 6.27 -6.72 9.72
CA ARG A 151 7.07 -7.94 9.95
C ARG A 151 7.39 -8.66 8.64
N PHE A 152 6.48 -8.58 7.68
CA PHE A 152 6.53 -9.30 6.40
C PHE A 152 6.67 -8.36 5.20
N TRP A 153 6.76 -7.05 5.44
CA TRP A 153 6.68 -6.06 4.39
C TRP A 153 7.86 -6.20 3.42
N PRO A 154 7.60 -6.46 2.13
CA PRO A 154 8.68 -6.66 1.14
C PRO A 154 9.32 -5.35 0.65
N ILE A 155 8.99 -4.19 1.24
CA ILE A 155 9.57 -2.88 0.85
C ILE A 155 10.50 -2.41 1.97
N ASP A 156 11.67 -1.89 1.60
CA ASP A 156 12.71 -1.50 2.54
C ASP A 156 12.39 -0.15 3.21
N TYR A 157 11.82 -0.21 4.42
CA TYR A 157 11.67 0.96 5.32
C TYR A 157 12.01 0.65 6.78
N ARG A 158 12.72 -0.45 7.05
CA ARG A 158 13.28 -0.63 8.40
C ARG A 158 14.26 0.51 8.64
N THR A 159 13.89 1.46 9.50
CA THR A 159 14.85 2.31 10.18
C THR A 159 15.78 1.38 10.94
N THR A 160 17.00 1.23 10.44
CA THR A 160 18.15 0.82 11.25
C THR A 160 18.23 1.65 12.52
#